data_AF-A0A6I8QUM3-F1
#
_entry.id   AF-A0A6I8QUM3-F1
#
_cell.length_a   1.000
_cell.length_b   1.000
_cell.length_c   1.000
_cell.angle_alpha   90.00
_cell.angle_beta   90.00
_cell.angle_gamma   90.00
#
_symmetry.space_group_name_H-M   'P 1'
#
loop_
_entity.id
_entity.type
_entity.pdbx_description
1 polymer ?
#
loop_
_entity_poly.entity_id
_entity_poly.type
_entity_poly.pdbx_seq_one_letter_code
_entity_poly.pdbx_strand_id
1 'polypeptide(L)'
;MPVQQFSLFGINAGLELLLPLEYSQFYWEEEFCHYNMFNHHFFGGEAAKMVFQKFLQEEDGKGALLVTDPPFGGLVEPLAFSFKRLREMGKTTNPGQSHLSLSLCSNLPILWMFPYFFESRILQCFPGFPMLRYQVDYNNHALYKHGKTGRRQSPVRIFTDIPPDKIVLPAIEVYGMASSQLTFHVIR
;
A
#
# COMPACT_ATOMS: atom_id res chain seq x y z
N MET A 1 -16.17 11.28 -3.78
CA MET A 1 -15.19 10.43 -4.49
C MET A 1 -14.50 9.57 -3.45
N PRO A 2 -14.05 8.33 -3.74
CA PRO A 2 -13.23 7.60 -2.79
C PRO A 2 -11.98 8.43 -2.53
N VAL A 3 -11.70 8.70 -1.26
CA VAL A 3 -10.44 9.31 -0.88
C VAL A 3 -9.35 8.30 -1.19
N GLN A 4 -8.36 8.78 -1.95
CA GLN A 4 -7.22 7.99 -2.40
C GLN A 4 -6.20 8.00 -1.27
N GLN A 5 -5.86 6.81 -0.80
CA GLN A 5 -5.18 6.65 0.48
C GLN A 5 -3.99 5.72 0.35
N PHE A 6 -2.91 6.13 0.99
CA PHE A 6 -1.75 5.30 1.27
C PHE A 6 -1.69 5.16 2.78
N SER A 7 -1.59 3.93 3.24
CA SER A 7 -1.47 3.60 4.65
C SER A 7 -0.26 2.70 4.82
N LEU A 8 0.61 3.06 5.75
CA LEU A 8 1.74 2.25 6.17
C LEU A 8 1.38 1.60 7.50
N PHE A 9 1.42 0.27 7.55
CA PHE A 9 1.12 -0.48 8.77
C PHE A 9 2.39 -1.13 9.32
N GLY A 10 2.60 -0.97 10.61
CA GLY A 10 3.57 -1.69 11.43
C GLY A 10 2.84 -2.70 12.32
N ILE A 11 3.57 -3.64 12.92
CA ILE A 11 3.01 -4.72 13.75
C ILE A 11 2.10 -4.20 14.88
N ASN A 12 2.29 -2.96 15.34
CA ASN A 12 1.47 -2.33 16.39
C ASN A 12 1.15 -0.83 16.17
N ALA A 13 1.39 -0.29 14.96
CA ALA A 13 1.25 1.14 14.68
C ALA A 13 0.81 1.38 13.22
N GLY A 14 0.26 2.57 12.94
CA GLY A 14 -0.12 3.00 11.60
C GLY A 14 0.38 4.41 11.30
N LEU A 15 0.79 4.66 10.06
CA LEU A 15 1.16 5.98 9.54
C LEU A 15 0.45 6.21 8.20
N GLU A 16 -0.37 7.26 8.14
CA GLU A 16 -1.12 7.65 6.97
C GLU A 16 -0.34 8.67 6.13
N LEU A 17 -0.12 8.37 4.84
CA LEU A 17 0.47 9.33 3.89
C LEU A 17 -0.62 9.81 2.94
N LEU A 18 -1.18 10.99 3.19
CA LEU A 18 -2.35 11.46 2.47
C LEU A 18 -2.11 12.79 1.76
N LEU A 19 -2.70 12.94 0.58
CA LEU A 19 -2.71 14.20 -0.15
C LEU A 19 -3.70 15.22 0.45
N PRO A 20 -4.93 14.85 0.86
CA PRO A 20 -5.85 15.83 1.43
C PRO A 20 -5.47 16.18 2.87
N LEU A 21 -4.99 17.40 3.07
CA LEU A 21 -4.58 17.91 4.39
C LEU A 21 -5.71 17.87 5.43
N GLU A 22 -6.97 17.97 5.01
CA GLU A 22 -8.13 17.93 5.91
C GLU A 22 -8.22 16.67 6.78
N TYR A 23 -7.53 15.59 6.40
CA TYR A 23 -7.43 14.38 7.22
C TYR A 23 -6.51 14.55 8.43
N SER A 24 -5.60 15.53 8.43
CA SER A 24 -4.65 15.74 9.53
C SER A 24 -5.34 16.03 10.86
N GLN A 25 -6.60 16.47 10.86
CA GLN A 25 -7.37 16.71 12.09
C GLN A 25 -7.78 15.42 12.83
N PHE A 26 -7.65 14.24 12.19
CA PHE A 26 -8.05 12.96 12.76
C PHE A 26 -6.87 12.13 13.30
N TYR A 27 -5.64 12.60 13.11
CA TYR A 27 -4.42 11.85 13.41
C TYR A 27 -3.44 12.70 14.19
N TRP A 28 -2.59 12.06 15.00
CA TRP A 28 -1.44 12.72 15.60
C TRP A 28 -0.34 12.98 14.56
N GLU A 29 0.61 13.86 14.86
CA GLU A 29 1.71 14.20 13.93
C GLU A 29 2.60 12.98 13.62
N GLU A 30 2.65 12.00 14.53
CA GLU A 30 3.37 10.74 14.37
C GLU A 30 2.61 9.71 13.53
N GLU A 31 1.30 9.90 13.33
CA GLU A 31 0.40 8.97 12.63
C GLU A 31 -0.01 9.50 11.24
N PHE A 32 0.39 10.72 10.88
CA PHE A 32 0.02 11.34 9.61
C PHE A 32 1.16 12.17 9.01
N CYS A 33 1.35 12.02 7.70
CA CYS A 33 2.17 12.93 6.91
C CYS A 33 1.40 13.41 5.68
N HIS A 34 1.31 14.73 5.54
CA HIS A 34 0.80 15.36 4.32
C HIS A 34 1.80 15.09 3.18
N TYR A 35 1.38 14.28 2.21
CA TYR A 35 2.25 13.68 1.21
C TYR A 35 1.59 13.61 -0.18
N ASN A 36 2.33 13.99 -1.22
CA ASN A 36 1.93 13.79 -2.61
C ASN A 36 2.68 12.63 -3.24
N MET A 37 1.94 11.57 -3.57
CA MET A 37 2.47 10.34 -4.16
C MET A 37 2.85 10.42 -5.64
N PHE A 38 2.43 11.46 -6.38
CA PHE A 38 2.81 11.58 -7.79
C PHE A 38 4.21 12.16 -7.98
N ASN A 39 4.73 12.88 -6.99
CA ASN A 39 6.03 13.54 -7.06
C ASN A 39 6.91 13.29 -5.83
N HIS A 40 6.52 12.36 -4.95
CA HIS A 40 7.22 12.04 -3.72
C HIS A 40 7.52 13.27 -2.85
N HIS A 41 6.50 14.12 -2.63
CA HIS A 41 6.65 15.36 -1.89
C HIS A 41 6.02 15.28 -0.50
N PHE A 42 6.83 15.44 0.55
CA PHE A 42 6.38 15.62 1.93
C PHE A 42 6.20 17.11 2.20
N PHE A 43 4.97 17.56 2.42
CA PHE A 43 4.67 18.98 2.65
C PHE A 43 5.19 19.48 4.00
N GLY A 44 5.31 18.59 4.99
CA GLY A 44 5.97 18.87 6.27
C GLY A 44 7.50 18.90 6.20
N GLY A 45 8.08 18.82 4.99
CA GLY A 45 9.52 18.89 4.77
C GLY A 45 10.29 17.77 5.49
N GLU A 46 11.43 18.12 6.09
CA GLU A 46 12.32 17.14 6.71
C GLU A 46 11.72 16.52 7.98
N ALA A 47 10.89 17.25 8.73
CA ALA A 47 10.22 16.73 9.93
C ALA A 47 9.32 15.53 9.58
N ALA A 48 8.46 15.68 8.56
CA ALA A 48 7.59 14.59 8.09
C ALA A 48 8.39 13.40 7.54
N LYS A 49 9.51 13.65 6.84
CA LYS A 49 10.41 12.57 6.40
C LYS A 49 11.01 11.81 7.58
N MET A 50 11.43 12.51 8.64
CA MET A 50 11.98 11.88 9.84
C MET A 50 10.94 11.02 10.55
N VAL A 51 9.68 11.47 10.63
CA VAL A 51 8.56 10.65 11.14
C VAL A 51 8.43 9.36 10.34
N PHE A 52 8.37 9.46 9.01
CA PHE A 52 8.29 8.29 8.13
C PHE A 52 9.49 7.35 8.27
N GLN A 53 10.72 7.89 8.32
CA GLN A 53 11.93 7.09 8.49
C GLN A 53 12.00 6.41 9.84
N LYS A 54 11.56 7.09 10.90
CA LYS A 54 11.47 6.52 12.24
C LYS A 54 10.49 5.36 12.26
N PHE A 55 9.30 5.53 11.67
CA PHE A 55 8.31 4.46 11.54
C PHE A 55 8.90 3.24 10.82
N LEU A 56 9.61 3.45 9.71
CA LEU A 56 10.24 2.34 8.96
C LEU A 56 11.34 1.61 9.73
N GLN A 57 11.90 2.21 10.79
CA GLN A 57 12.94 1.63 11.63
C GLN A 57 12.41 1.02 12.93
N GLU A 58 11.12 1.19 13.23
CA GLU A 58 10.50 0.52 14.37
C GLU A 58 10.71 -1.00 14.27
N GLU A 59 10.84 -1.67 15.41
CA GLU A 59 11.07 -3.12 15.49
C GLU A 59 12.27 -3.59 14.63
N ASP A 60 13.38 -2.85 14.66
CA ASP A 60 14.60 -3.09 13.85
C ASP A 60 14.35 -3.11 12.33
N GLY A 61 13.36 -2.34 11.87
CA GLY A 61 12.93 -2.32 10.47
C GLY A 61 12.18 -3.57 10.03
N LYS A 62 11.73 -4.40 10.98
CA LYS A 62 10.93 -5.58 10.73
C LYS A 62 9.46 -5.25 10.98
N GLY A 63 8.62 -5.54 9.99
CA GLY A 63 7.17 -5.52 10.18
C GLY A 63 6.43 -4.30 9.64
N ALA A 64 7.10 -3.40 8.92
CA ALA A 64 6.43 -2.39 8.12
C ALA A 64 5.90 -3.00 6.80
N LEU A 65 4.66 -2.68 6.46
CA LEU A 65 3.97 -3.07 5.22
C LEU A 65 3.34 -1.82 4.61
N LEU A 66 3.63 -1.57 3.34
CA LEU A 66 2.99 -0.51 2.58
C LEU A 66 1.72 -1.04 1.91
N VAL A 67 0.55 -0.52 2.31
CA VAL A 67 -0.74 -0.72 1.63
C VAL A 67 -1.15 0.56 0.88
N THR A 68 -1.44 0.46 -0.43
CA THR A 68 -1.70 1.66 -1.25
C THR A 68 -2.87 1.45 -2.22
N ASP A 69 -3.80 2.40 -2.23
CA ASP A 69 -4.93 2.50 -3.17
C ASP A 69 -4.94 3.88 -3.86
N PRO A 70 -4.02 4.08 -4.83
CA PRO A 70 -3.85 5.37 -5.48
C PRO A 70 -4.97 5.66 -6.50
N PRO A 71 -5.15 6.93 -6.92
CA PRO A 71 -6.00 7.30 -8.06
C PRO A 71 -5.77 6.40 -9.29
N PHE A 72 -6.81 5.75 -9.79
CA PHE A 72 -6.73 4.93 -11.01
C PHE A 72 -6.51 5.74 -12.29
N GLY A 73 -6.83 7.03 -12.27
CA GLY A 73 -6.50 7.98 -13.35
C GLY A 73 -5.03 8.43 -13.33
N GLY A 74 -4.25 8.00 -12.33
CA GLY A 74 -2.83 8.30 -12.21
C GLY A 74 -1.97 7.53 -13.20
N LEU A 75 -0.82 8.10 -13.54
CA LEU A 75 0.21 7.42 -14.31
C LEU A 75 0.92 6.40 -13.40
N VAL A 76 1.08 5.17 -13.88
CA VAL A 76 1.71 4.05 -13.16
C VAL A 76 3.16 4.37 -12.80
N GLU A 77 3.85 5.08 -13.68
CA GLU A 77 5.28 5.34 -13.61
C GLU A 77 5.65 6.33 -12.48
N PRO A 78 4.96 7.48 -12.31
CA PRO A 78 5.12 8.34 -11.12
C PRO A 78 4.81 7.63 -9.79
N LEU A 79 3.78 6.80 -9.74
CA LEU A 79 3.47 6.01 -8.54
C LEU A 79 4.61 5.04 -8.22
N ALA A 80 5.10 4.33 -9.24
CA ALA A 80 6.23 3.42 -9.10
C ALA A 80 7.51 4.14 -8.68
N PHE A 81 7.76 5.35 -9.19
CA PHE A 81 8.87 6.19 -8.75
C PHE A 81 8.78 6.48 -7.25
N SER A 82 7.62 6.92 -6.77
CA SER A 82 7.42 7.21 -5.34
C SER A 82 7.57 5.97 -4.47
N PHE A 83 7.04 4.81 -4.87
CA PHE A 83 7.21 3.56 -4.12
C PHE A 83 8.68 3.13 -4.02
N LYS A 84 9.47 3.33 -5.08
CA LYS A 84 10.92 3.08 -5.06
C LYS A 84 11.62 4.02 -4.08
N ARG A 85 11.28 5.32 -4.07
CA ARG A 85 11.84 6.29 -3.12
C ARG A 85 11.50 5.94 -1.66
N LEU A 86 10.26 5.57 -1.39
CA LEU A 86 9.84 5.14 -0.04
C LEU A 86 10.63 3.89 0.41
N ARG A 87 10.87 2.93 -0.49
CA ARG A 87 11.76 1.78 -0.22
C ARG A 87 13.20 2.18 0.05
N GLU A 88 13.73 3.15 -0.69
CA GLU A 88 15.10 3.66 -0.48
C GLU A 88 15.25 4.31 0.90
N MET A 89 14.26 5.09 1.35
CA MET A 89 14.27 5.74 2.66
C MET A 89 14.37 4.75 3.84
N GLY A 90 13.85 3.53 3.68
CA GLY A 90 14.01 2.46 4.68
C GLY A 90 15.38 1.78 4.70
N LYS A 91 16.21 1.97 3.66
CA LYS A 91 17.53 1.32 3.54
C LYS A 91 18.68 2.18 4.05
N THR A 92 18.53 3.50 4.07
CA THR A 92 19.66 4.45 4.24
C THR A 92 20.15 4.65 5.67
N THR A 93 19.60 3.94 6.66
CA THR A 93 19.77 4.30 8.09
C THR A 93 20.66 3.34 8.89
N ASN A 94 21.28 2.34 8.27
CA ASN A 94 22.26 1.45 8.92
C ASN A 94 23.69 1.60 8.35
N PRO A 95 24.45 2.66 8.69
CA PRO A 95 25.81 2.88 8.19
C PRO A 95 26.88 1.90 8.73
N GLY A 96 26.51 0.92 9.57
CA GLY A 96 27.43 -0.07 10.16
C GLY A 96 27.15 -1.53 9.79
N GLN A 97 26.13 -1.82 8.97
CA GLN A 97 25.73 -3.18 8.65
C GLN A 97 26.46 -3.67 7.38
N SER A 98 27.33 -4.67 7.57
CA SER A 98 28.13 -5.29 6.51
C SER A 98 27.29 -5.71 5.30
N HIS A 99 27.94 -5.74 4.13
CA HIS A 99 27.38 -6.03 2.80
C HIS A 99 26.58 -7.35 2.69
N LEU A 100 26.63 -8.21 3.72
CA LEU A 100 25.91 -9.48 3.81
C LEU A 100 24.53 -9.37 4.52
N SER A 101 24.29 -8.29 5.28
CA SER A 101 23.00 -8.00 5.96
C SER A 101 22.12 -6.99 5.21
N LEU A 102 22.71 -6.26 4.24
CA LEU A 102 22.03 -5.41 3.26
C LEU A 102 21.01 -6.17 2.38
N SER A 103 21.08 -7.50 2.34
CA SER A 103 20.15 -8.35 1.60
C SER A 103 18.92 -8.79 2.41
N LEU A 104 18.93 -8.63 3.74
CA LEU A 104 17.86 -9.08 4.64
C LEU A 104 17.20 -7.98 5.47
N CYS A 105 17.70 -6.74 5.47
CA CYS A 105 16.90 -5.59 5.88
C CYS A 105 15.78 -5.44 4.86
N SER A 106 14.66 -6.08 5.20
CA SER A 106 13.51 -6.40 4.36
C SER A 106 13.13 -5.25 3.47
N ASN A 107 13.14 -5.47 2.16
CA ASN A 107 12.46 -4.57 1.21
C ASN A 107 11.07 -4.30 1.79
N LEU A 108 10.70 -3.04 2.02
CA LEU A 108 9.36 -2.64 2.45
C LEU A 108 8.33 -3.33 1.53
N PRO A 109 7.62 -4.38 1.98
CA PRO A 109 6.70 -5.12 1.14
C PRO A 109 5.54 -4.19 0.76
N ILE A 110 4.98 -4.39 -0.43
CA ILE A 110 3.92 -3.51 -0.93
C ILE A 110 2.69 -4.33 -1.29
N LEU A 111 1.52 -3.92 -0.81
CA LEU A 111 0.21 -4.30 -1.34
C LEU A 111 -0.32 -3.10 -2.14
N TRP A 112 -0.29 -3.20 -3.47
CA TRP A 112 -0.79 -2.16 -4.36
C TRP A 112 -2.14 -2.57 -4.94
N MET A 113 -3.20 -1.94 -4.45
CA MET A 113 -4.54 -2.08 -5.00
C MET A 113 -4.64 -1.24 -6.27
N PHE A 114 -4.77 -1.90 -7.42
CA PHE A 114 -4.87 -1.22 -8.71
C PHE A 114 -5.68 -2.03 -9.74
N PRO A 115 -6.22 -1.39 -10.79
CA PRO A 115 -7.01 -2.11 -11.78
C PRO A 115 -6.17 -3.13 -12.56
N TYR A 116 -6.69 -4.35 -12.75
CA TYR A 116 -5.95 -5.46 -13.36
C TYR A 116 -5.43 -5.15 -14.77
N PHE A 117 -6.11 -4.28 -15.52
CA PHE A 117 -5.72 -3.93 -16.90
C PHE A 117 -4.45 -3.07 -16.98
N PHE A 118 -3.89 -2.63 -15.84
CA PHE A 118 -2.58 -1.98 -15.76
C PHE A 118 -1.42 -2.94 -15.46
N GLU A 119 -1.67 -4.24 -15.31
CA GLU A 119 -0.67 -5.25 -14.96
C GLU A 119 0.60 -5.14 -15.80
N SER A 120 0.48 -5.02 -17.13
CA SER A 120 1.67 -4.92 -18.00
C SER A 120 2.56 -3.72 -17.68
N ARG A 121 2.00 -2.57 -17.29
CA ARG A 121 2.78 -1.38 -16.92
C ARG A 121 3.37 -1.50 -15.52
N ILE A 122 2.63 -2.11 -14.60
CA ILE A 122 3.13 -2.41 -13.25
C ILE A 122 4.33 -3.34 -13.34
N LEU A 123 4.24 -4.43 -14.11
CA LEU A 123 5.33 -5.39 -14.29
C LEU A 123 6.55 -4.80 -15.01
N GLN A 124 6.37 -3.80 -15.88
CA GLN A 124 7.50 -3.04 -16.44
C GLN A 124 8.27 -2.26 -15.37
N CYS A 125 7.55 -1.70 -14.39
CA CYS A 125 8.15 -0.94 -13.30
C CYS A 125 8.68 -1.83 -12.16
N PHE A 126 7.98 -2.94 -11.90
CA PHE A 126 8.20 -3.93 -10.85
C PHE A 126 7.95 -5.36 -11.37
N PRO A 127 8.95 -6.00 -12.00
CA PRO A 127 8.78 -7.36 -12.54
C PRO A 127 8.41 -8.43 -11.49
N GLY A 128 8.73 -8.17 -10.22
CA GLY A 128 8.43 -9.05 -9.09
C GLY A 128 7.09 -8.79 -8.40
N PHE A 129 6.15 -8.06 -9.03
CA PHE A 129 4.83 -7.75 -8.45
C PHE A 129 3.72 -8.54 -9.18
N PRO A 130 3.64 -9.87 -9.03
CA PRO A 130 2.52 -10.61 -9.59
C PRO A 130 1.17 -10.12 -9.05
N MET A 131 0.15 -10.22 -9.90
CA MET A 131 -1.22 -9.92 -9.53
C MET A 131 -1.86 -11.09 -8.77
N LEU A 132 -2.46 -10.81 -7.60
CA LEU A 132 -3.27 -11.78 -6.87
C LEU A 132 -4.67 -11.93 -7.47
N ARG A 133 -5.30 -13.09 -7.26
CA ARG A 133 -6.66 -13.37 -7.75
C ARG A 133 -7.77 -12.68 -6.94
N TYR A 134 -7.45 -12.18 -5.75
CA TYR A 134 -8.41 -11.55 -4.86
C TYR A 134 -9.04 -10.30 -5.47
N GLN A 135 -10.37 -10.20 -5.42
CA GLN A 135 -11.11 -9.06 -5.94
C GLN A 135 -11.33 -8.04 -4.82
N VAL A 136 -10.79 -6.84 -4.98
CA VAL A 136 -10.95 -5.77 -3.98
C VAL A 136 -12.26 -5.05 -4.25
N ASP A 137 -13.27 -5.25 -3.40
CA ASP A 137 -14.57 -4.59 -3.50
C ASP A 137 -14.65 -3.30 -2.67
N TYR A 138 -15.43 -2.33 -3.16
CA TYR A 138 -15.59 -1.02 -2.54
C TYR A 138 -17.06 -0.70 -2.24
N ASN A 139 -17.35 -0.31 -1.00
CA ASN A 139 -18.73 -0.01 -0.55
C ASN A 139 -19.40 1.16 -1.31
N ASN A 140 -18.65 2.13 -1.83
CA ASN A 140 -19.20 3.39 -2.37
C ASN A 140 -18.79 3.75 -3.82
N HIS A 141 -18.09 2.87 -4.56
CA HIS A 141 -17.58 3.26 -5.87
C HIS A 141 -18.61 3.05 -6.99
N ALA A 142 -19.17 4.14 -7.55
CA ALA A 142 -20.23 4.07 -8.57
C ALA A 142 -19.89 3.20 -9.80
N LEU A 143 -18.61 3.12 -10.18
CA LEU A 143 -18.12 2.30 -11.30
C LEU A 143 -17.68 0.88 -10.92
N TYR A 144 -17.47 0.58 -9.62
CA TYR A 144 -16.89 -0.70 -9.14
C TYR A 144 -17.80 -1.41 -8.14
N LYS A 145 -19.11 -1.19 -8.24
CA LYS A 145 -20.13 -1.96 -7.51
C LYS A 145 -20.58 -3.16 -8.32
N HIS A 146 -20.89 -4.24 -7.60
CA HIS A 146 -21.79 -5.28 -8.06
C HIS A 146 -23.14 -4.64 -8.43
N GLY A 147 -23.48 -4.64 -9.72
CA GLY A 147 -24.82 -4.24 -10.16
C GLY A 147 -25.88 -5.20 -9.59
N LYS A 148 -27.14 -4.74 -9.47
CA LYS A 148 -28.29 -5.54 -8.99
C LYS A 148 -28.51 -6.87 -9.74
N THR A 149 -27.83 -7.07 -10.88
CA THR A 149 -27.89 -8.25 -11.74
C THR A 149 -26.61 -9.12 -11.70
N GLY A 150 -25.72 -8.93 -10.70
CA GLY A 150 -24.59 -9.84 -10.44
C GLY A 150 -23.45 -9.81 -11.46
N ARG A 151 -23.45 -8.87 -12.42
CA ARG A 151 -22.58 -8.91 -13.61
C ARG A 151 -21.36 -7.98 -13.60
N ARG A 152 -21.07 -7.27 -12.50
CA ARG A 152 -19.92 -6.35 -12.42
C ARG A 152 -19.05 -6.67 -11.21
N GLN A 153 -18.00 -7.47 -11.45
CA GLN A 153 -16.91 -7.68 -10.51
C GLN A 153 -16.04 -6.42 -10.46
N SER A 154 -15.50 -6.08 -9.29
CA SER A 154 -14.51 -5.00 -9.20
C SER A 154 -13.31 -5.31 -10.11
N PRO A 155 -12.78 -4.35 -10.88
CA PRO A 155 -11.57 -4.54 -11.67
C PRO A 155 -10.30 -4.39 -10.82
N VAL A 156 -10.40 -4.06 -9.54
CA VAL A 156 -9.24 -3.85 -8.68
C VAL A 156 -8.72 -5.18 -8.15
N ARG A 157 -7.41 -5.37 -8.26
CA ARG A 157 -6.65 -6.50 -7.75
C ARG A 157 -5.49 -5.99 -6.91
N ILE A 158 -4.82 -6.90 -6.21
CA ILE A 158 -3.63 -6.60 -5.42
C ILE A 158 -2.39 -7.01 -6.21
N PHE A 159 -1.44 -6.11 -6.35
CA PHE A 159 -0.10 -6.36 -6.88
C PHE A 159 0.91 -6.29 -5.73
N THR A 160 1.78 -7.29 -5.59
CA THR A 160 2.68 -7.36 -4.43
C THR A 160 3.93 -8.17 -4.71
N ASP A 161 5.03 -7.84 -4.05
CA ASP A 161 6.24 -8.69 -3.98
C ASP A 161 6.25 -9.67 -2.81
N ILE A 162 5.16 -9.75 -2.05
CA ILE A 162 4.98 -10.84 -1.09
C ILE A 162 4.69 -12.13 -1.87
N PRO A 163 5.45 -13.22 -1.63
CA PRO A 163 5.20 -14.50 -2.27
C PRO A 163 3.73 -14.95 -2.07
N PRO A 164 3.00 -15.31 -3.13
CA PRO A 164 1.58 -15.65 -3.02
C PRO A 164 1.26 -16.80 -2.06
N ASP A 165 2.19 -17.74 -1.87
CA ASP A 165 2.10 -18.84 -0.92
C ASP A 165 2.06 -18.38 0.55
N LYS A 166 2.54 -17.15 0.84
CA LYS A 166 2.46 -16.52 2.16
C LYS A 166 1.17 -15.75 2.39
N ILE A 167 0.32 -15.61 1.37
CA ILE A 167 -0.93 -14.87 1.44
C ILE A 167 -2.10 -15.85 1.46
N VAL A 168 -2.70 -16.03 2.62
CA VAL A 168 -3.93 -16.80 2.76
C VAL A 168 -5.09 -15.89 2.34
N LEU A 169 -5.64 -16.13 1.16
CA LEU A 169 -6.87 -15.49 0.73
C LEU A 169 -8.06 -16.12 1.49
N PRO A 170 -9.06 -15.32 1.90
CA PRO A 170 -10.28 -15.91 2.44
C PRO A 170 -10.87 -16.86 1.40
N ALA A 171 -11.35 -18.02 1.87
CA ALA A 171 -12.09 -18.93 1.01
C ALA A 171 -13.21 -18.11 0.36
N ILE A 172 -13.24 -18.09 -0.97
CA ILE A 172 -14.27 -17.38 -1.74
C ILE A 172 -15.63 -17.70 -1.10
N GLU A 173 -16.43 -16.68 -0.79
CA GLU A 173 -17.84 -16.85 -0.40
C GLU A 173 -18.63 -17.44 -1.58
N VAL A 174 -18.37 -18.70 -1.92
CA VAL A 174 -19.28 -19.55 -2.65
C VAL A 174 -20.19 -20.16 -1.60
N TYR A 175 -21.27 -19.46 -1.30
CA TYR A 175 -22.44 -19.97 -0.58
C TYR A 175 -22.13 -20.88 0.63
N GLY A 176 -21.83 -20.26 1.78
CA GLY A 176 -22.24 -20.83 3.07
C GLY A 176 -21.28 -21.74 3.84
N MET A 177 -19.96 -21.52 3.83
CA MET A 177 -19.06 -22.10 4.83
C MET A 177 -18.02 -21.06 5.28
N ALA A 178 -17.94 -20.82 6.58
CA ALA A 178 -17.06 -19.84 7.20
C ALA A 178 -15.60 -20.27 7.22
N SER A 179 -14.67 -19.34 6.99
CA SER A 179 -13.38 -19.26 7.72
C SER A 179 -12.62 -17.96 7.43
N SER A 180 -12.16 -17.32 8.50
CA SER A 180 -11.06 -16.33 8.62
C SER A 180 -10.90 -15.34 7.47
N GLN A 181 -11.58 -14.20 7.61
CA GLN A 181 -11.47 -13.04 6.73
C GLN A 181 -10.13 -12.32 6.96
N LEU A 182 -9.40 -12.04 5.87
CA LEU A 182 -8.45 -10.94 5.83
C LEU A 182 -9.24 -9.69 5.45
N THR A 183 -9.89 -9.08 6.44
CA THR A 183 -10.64 -7.84 6.25
C THR A 183 -9.71 -6.65 6.46
N PHE A 184 -9.16 -6.11 5.38
CA PHE A 184 -8.60 -4.76 5.43
C PHE A 184 -9.78 -3.79 5.51
N HIS A 185 -10.16 -3.40 6.72
CA HIS A 185 -11.00 -2.23 6.91
C HIS A 185 -10.16 -0.99 6.61
N VAL A 186 -10.11 -0.59 5.34
CA VAL A 186 -9.74 0.78 5.00
C VAL A 186 -10.92 1.64 5.47
N ILE A 187 -10.86 2.07 6.72
CA ILE A 187 -11.81 3.01 7.30
C ILE A 187 -11.65 4.32 6.53
N ARG A 188 -12.76 4.82 5.97
CA ARG A 188 -12.83 6.08 5.24
C ARG A 188 -13.06 7.26 6.16
#